data_AF-A0A925SKV6-F1
#
_entry.id   AF-A0A925SKV6-F1
#
_cell.length_a   1.000
_cell.length_b   1.000
_cell.length_c   1.000
_cell.angle_alpha   90.00
_cell.angle_beta   90.00
_cell.angle_gamma   90.00
#
_symmetry.space_group_name_H-M   'P 1'
#
loop_
_entity.id
_entity.type
_entity.pdbx_description
1 polymer ?
#
loop_
_entity_poly.entity_id
_entity_poly.type
_entity_poly.pdbx_seq_one_letter_code
_entity_poly.pdbx_strand_id
1 'polypeptide(L)'
;MQKVMLVICALAGIAAFATLASSADDLAAAVKERRHLMKDIVRPAAKLGGDMVKGTVAFDAGKAAKAMTDISGVPDEYVKLFPNGTEHGAIAESEASPKIWEDFDGFKATAAKLKDASAKAAAAAAQGEEAFTAAFNDT
;
A
#
# COMPACT_ATOMS: atom_id res chain seq x y z
N MET A 1 13.88 -48.87 -35.66
CA MET A 1 14.95 -48.45 -34.73
C MET A 1 14.67 -47.00 -34.40
N GLN A 2 14.41 -46.52 -33.18
CA GLN A 2 14.40 -47.10 -31.85
C GLN A 2 13.59 -46.15 -30.94
N LYS A 3 12.45 -46.65 -30.44
CA LYS A 3 11.77 -46.36 -29.16
C LYS A 3 11.43 -44.91 -28.81
N VAL A 4 10.16 -44.57 -29.06
CA VAL A 4 9.32 -43.69 -28.24
C VAL A 4 9.51 -44.03 -26.76
N MET A 5 9.87 -43.07 -25.92
CA MET A 5 9.81 -43.21 -24.47
C MET A 5 9.00 -42.05 -23.90
N LEU A 6 7.71 -42.35 -23.76
CA LEU A 6 6.75 -41.69 -22.90
C LEU A 6 7.24 -41.79 -21.46
N VAL A 7 7.44 -40.65 -20.78
CA VAL A 7 7.47 -40.60 -19.32
C VAL A 7 6.34 -39.66 -18.91
N ILE A 8 5.21 -40.27 -18.56
CA ILE A 8 4.12 -39.63 -17.81
C ILE A 8 4.57 -39.62 -16.35
N CYS A 9 4.90 -38.45 -15.82
CA CYS A 9 4.84 -38.19 -14.39
C CYS A 9 3.61 -37.34 -14.13
N ALA A 10 2.55 -37.99 -13.68
CA ALA A 10 1.39 -37.32 -13.12
C ALA A 10 1.77 -36.71 -11.76
N LEU A 11 1.69 -35.39 -11.65
CA LEU A 11 1.58 -34.67 -10.39
C LEU A 11 0.74 -33.40 -10.64
N ALA A 12 -0.46 -33.41 -10.04
CA ALA A 12 -1.38 -32.30 -9.76
C ALA A 12 -1.40 -31.13 -10.77
N GLY A 13 -2.52 -31.01 -11.49
CA GLY A 13 -2.83 -29.83 -12.29
C GLY A 13 -2.81 -28.56 -11.45
N ILE A 14 -1.66 -27.89 -11.47
CA ILE A 14 -1.53 -26.48 -11.12
C ILE A 14 -2.47 -25.75 -12.08
N ALA A 15 -3.49 -25.10 -11.51
CA ALA A 15 -4.33 -24.18 -12.25
C ALA A 15 -3.39 -23.25 -13.02
N ALA A 16 -3.46 -23.32 -14.35
CA ALA A 16 -2.80 -22.37 -15.23
C ALA A 16 -3.45 -21.01 -14.96
N PHE A 17 -2.93 -20.29 -13.96
CA PHE A 17 -3.11 -18.85 -13.90
C PHE A 17 -2.45 -18.34 -15.18
N ALA A 18 -3.27 -17.95 -16.13
CA ALA A 18 -2.83 -17.11 -17.22
C ALA A 18 -2.26 -15.84 -16.58
N THR A 19 -0.95 -15.81 -16.34
CA THR A 19 -0.23 -14.59 -16.03
C THR A 19 -0.37 -13.72 -17.25
N LEU A 20 -1.30 -12.75 -17.20
CA LEU A 20 -1.27 -11.63 -18.13
C LEU A 20 0.12 -11.02 -17.96
N ALA A 21 0.99 -11.21 -18.95
CA ALA A 21 2.31 -10.63 -18.91
C ALA A 21 2.13 -9.10 -18.98
N SER A 22 2.34 -8.43 -17.84
CA SER A 22 2.39 -6.97 -17.80
C SER A 22 3.58 -6.50 -18.63
N SER A 23 3.36 -5.49 -19.47
CA SER A 23 4.47 -4.89 -20.23
C SER A 23 5.43 -4.17 -19.28
N ALA A 24 6.68 -3.95 -19.72
CA ALA A 24 7.64 -3.15 -18.95
C ALA A 24 7.09 -1.75 -18.64
N ASP A 25 6.32 -1.17 -19.55
CA ASP A 25 5.66 0.13 -19.36
C ASP A 25 4.58 0.07 -18.28
N ASP A 26 3.77 -1.00 -18.24
CA ASP A 26 2.76 -1.20 -17.20
C ASP A 26 3.39 -1.34 -15.81
N LEU A 27 4.49 -2.10 -15.71
CA LEU A 27 5.25 -2.26 -14.46
C LEU A 27 5.83 -0.93 -13.99
N ALA A 28 6.41 -0.14 -14.90
CA ALA A 28 6.91 1.20 -14.61
C ALA A 28 5.79 2.17 -14.19
N ALA A 29 4.63 2.10 -14.83
CA ALA A 29 3.46 2.89 -14.48
C ALA A 29 2.95 2.56 -13.07
N ALA A 30 2.88 1.28 -12.70
CA ALA A 30 2.50 0.85 -11.35
C ALA A 30 3.47 1.39 -10.27
N VAL A 31 4.78 1.32 -10.53
CA VAL A 31 5.80 1.88 -9.62
C VAL A 31 5.64 3.39 -9.49
N LYS A 32 5.44 4.10 -10.60
CA LYS A 32 5.22 5.54 -10.61
C LYS A 32 3.98 5.93 -9.80
N GLU A 33 2.87 5.22 -10.01
CA GLU A 33 1.61 5.54 -9.35
C GLU A 33 1.67 5.32 -7.83
N ARG A 34 2.20 4.17 -7.37
CA ARG A 34 2.30 3.93 -5.92
C ARG A 34 3.24 4.95 -5.25
N ARG A 35 4.30 5.38 -5.95
CA ARG A 35 5.18 6.45 -5.47
C ARG A 35 4.45 7.78 -5.37
N HIS A 36 3.62 8.11 -6.36
CA HIS A 36 2.79 9.32 -6.36
C HIS A 36 1.83 9.33 -5.16
N LEU A 37 1.06 8.25 -4.97
CA LEU A 37 0.14 8.11 -3.83
C LEU A 37 0.86 8.34 -2.49
N MET A 38 2.04 7.75 -2.30
CA MET A 38 2.81 7.92 -1.07
C MET A 38 3.41 9.31 -0.90
N LYS A 39 4.00 9.87 -1.97
CA LYS A 39 4.73 11.14 -1.92
C LYS A 39 3.81 12.34 -1.83
N ASP A 40 2.75 12.34 -2.61
CA ASP A 40 1.95 13.54 -2.85
C ASP A 40 0.62 13.54 -2.06
N ILE A 41 0.19 12.36 -1.55
CA ILE A 41 -1.02 12.24 -0.72
C ILE A 41 -0.63 11.87 0.71
N VAL A 42 -0.09 10.67 0.93
CA VAL A 42 0.11 10.12 2.29
C VAL A 42 1.14 10.94 3.08
N ARG A 43 2.30 11.23 2.50
CA ARG A 43 3.39 11.95 3.18
C ARG A 43 2.98 13.35 3.66
N PRO A 44 2.42 14.26 2.84
CA PRO A 44 2.03 15.58 3.32
C PRO A 44 0.89 15.52 4.34
N ALA A 45 -0.08 14.61 4.17
CA ALA A 45 -1.18 14.44 5.12
C ALA A 45 -0.68 13.92 6.49
N ALA A 46 0.18 12.90 6.49
CA ALA A 46 0.79 12.36 7.71
C ALA A 46 1.68 13.40 8.40
N LYS A 47 2.43 14.19 7.62
CA LYS A 47 3.22 15.31 8.15
C LYS A 47 2.34 16.33 8.84
N LEU A 48 1.22 16.74 8.23
CA LEU A 48 0.32 17.71 8.83
C LEU A 48 -0.27 17.19 10.15
N GLY A 49 -0.76 15.95 10.16
CA GLY A 49 -1.27 15.31 11.39
C GLY A 49 -0.20 15.24 12.48
N GLY A 50 1.01 14.81 12.13
CA GLY A 50 2.14 14.75 13.06
C GLY A 50 2.60 16.12 13.58
N ASP A 51 2.57 17.16 12.74
CA ASP A 51 2.91 18.52 13.16
C ASP A 51 1.84 19.09 14.11
N MET A 52 0.57 18.74 13.93
CA MET A 52 -0.51 19.08 14.87
C MET A 52 -0.33 18.36 16.21
N VAL A 53 -0.08 17.05 16.19
CA VAL A 53 0.19 16.25 17.41
C VAL A 53 1.39 16.78 18.20
N LYS A 54 2.43 17.28 17.50
CA LYS A 54 3.62 17.87 18.12
C LYS A 54 3.42 19.33 18.56
N GLY A 55 2.27 19.94 18.28
CA GLY A 55 2.02 21.37 18.53
C GLY A 55 2.87 22.33 17.69
N THR A 56 3.52 21.83 16.64
CA THR A 56 4.29 22.68 15.69
C THR A 56 3.35 23.46 14.78
N VAL A 57 2.17 22.89 14.50
CA VAL A 57 1.05 23.55 13.82
C VAL A 57 -0.14 23.52 14.77
N ALA A 58 -0.88 24.63 14.87
CA ALA A 58 -2.09 24.67 15.70
C ALA A 58 -3.13 23.67 15.19
N PHE A 59 -3.76 22.94 16.12
CA PHE A 59 -4.79 21.97 15.77
C PHE A 59 -5.99 22.64 15.07
N ASP A 60 -6.42 22.03 13.98
CA ASP A 60 -7.60 22.42 13.20
C ASP A 60 -8.35 21.13 12.86
N ALA A 61 -9.51 20.94 13.47
CA ALA A 61 -10.28 19.70 13.35
C ALA A 61 -10.64 19.35 11.90
N GLY A 62 -10.97 20.37 11.08
CA GLY A 62 -11.34 20.16 9.67
C GLY A 62 -10.14 19.71 8.84
N LYS A 63 -8.99 20.36 9.02
CA LYS A 63 -7.74 19.99 8.34
C LYS A 63 -7.21 18.63 8.81
N ALA A 64 -7.30 18.33 10.10
CA ALA A 64 -6.94 17.04 10.66
C ALA A 64 -7.81 15.91 10.08
N ALA A 65 -9.14 16.09 10.09
CA ALA A 65 -10.08 15.13 9.52
C ALA A 65 -9.81 14.89 8.03
N LYS A 66 -9.60 15.97 7.26
CA LYS A 66 -9.30 15.86 5.84
C LYS A 66 -8.00 15.11 5.60
N ALA A 67 -6.92 15.47 6.30
CA ALA A 67 -5.62 14.81 6.13
C ALA A 67 -5.73 13.30 6.38
N MET A 68 -6.41 12.89 7.44
CA MET A 68 -6.56 11.47 7.74
C MET A 68 -7.51 10.75 6.77
N THR A 69 -8.52 11.44 6.24
CA THR A 69 -9.37 10.92 5.16
C THR A 69 -8.57 10.71 3.87
N ASP A 70 -7.69 11.66 3.51
CA ASP A 70 -6.81 11.54 2.35
C ASP A 70 -5.91 10.28 2.49
N ILE A 71 -5.37 10.01 3.67
CA ILE A 71 -4.60 8.78 3.94
C ILE A 71 -5.50 7.54 3.85
N SER A 72 -6.67 7.56 4.50
CA SER A 72 -7.59 6.42 4.52
C SER A 72 -8.07 6.00 3.13
N GLY A 73 -8.07 6.90 2.13
CA GLY A 73 -8.51 6.62 0.78
C GLY A 73 -7.49 5.91 -0.11
N VAL A 74 -6.22 5.87 0.28
CA VAL A 74 -5.11 5.33 -0.53
C VAL A 74 -4.96 3.80 -0.47
N PRO A 75 -5.08 3.11 0.69
CA PRO A 75 -4.65 1.74 0.85
C PRO A 75 -5.26 0.73 -0.13
N ASP A 76 -6.55 0.85 -0.43
CA ASP A 76 -7.25 -0.10 -1.32
C ASP A 76 -6.69 -0.07 -2.75
N GLU A 77 -6.29 1.10 -3.24
CA GLU A 77 -5.65 1.23 -4.55
C GLU A 77 -4.18 0.88 -4.49
N TYR A 78 -3.51 1.31 -3.42
CA TYR A 78 -2.08 1.08 -3.24
C TYR A 78 -1.69 -0.39 -3.36
N VAL A 79 -2.46 -1.29 -2.73
CA VAL A 79 -2.16 -2.74 -2.77
C VAL A 79 -2.26 -3.34 -4.17
N LYS A 80 -2.97 -2.72 -5.11
CA LYS A 80 -3.09 -3.21 -6.49
C LYS A 80 -1.87 -2.87 -7.36
N LEU A 81 -1.01 -1.97 -6.89
CA LEU A 81 0.14 -1.44 -7.64
C LEU A 81 1.44 -2.20 -7.36
N PHE A 82 1.32 -3.49 -7.01
CA PHE A 82 2.45 -4.38 -6.72
C PHE A 82 2.46 -5.62 -7.62
N PRO A 83 2.42 -5.46 -8.96
CA PRO A 83 2.63 -6.60 -9.84
C PRO A 83 4.02 -7.21 -9.61
N ASN A 84 4.14 -8.52 -9.79
CA ASN A 84 5.42 -9.24 -9.74
C ASN A 84 6.44 -8.60 -10.70
N GLY A 85 7.72 -8.55 -10.31
CA GLY A 85 8.76 -7.90 -11.10
C GLY A 85 8.85 -6.38 -10.86
N THR A 86 8.24 -5.87 -9.79
CA THR A 86 8.39 -4.47 -9.36
C THR A 86 9.11 -4.33 -8.04
N GLU A 87 9.85 -5.35 -7.59
CA GLU A 87 10.73 -5.29 -6.44
C GLU A 87 11.87 -4.29 -6.63
N HIS A 88 12.52 -3.94 -5.53
CA HIS A 88 13.69 -3.07 -5.53
C HIS A 88 14.75 -3.60 -6.50
N GLY A 89 15.20 -2.72 -7.40
CA GLY A 89 16.19 -3.05 -8.42
C GLY A 89 15.63 -3.68 -9.70
N ALA A 90 14.37 -4.16 -9.71
CA ALA A 90 13.76 -4.71 -10.93
C ALA A 90 13.25 -3.61 -11.87
N ILE A 91 12.70 -2.53 -11.30
CA ILE A 91 12.25 -1.33 -12.01
C ILE A 91 12.91 -0.11 -11.38
N ALA A 92 13.30 0.87 -12.20
CA ALA A 92 13.88 2.11 -11.73
C ALA A 92 12.99 2.77 -10.66
N GLU A 93 13.62 3.32 -9.63
CA GLU A 93 12.96 4.01 -8.52
C GLU A 93 12.03 3.15 -7.64
N SER A 94 11.99 1.84 -7.85
CA SER A 94 11.29 0.96 -6.92
C SER A 94 12.11 0.74 -5.66
N GLU A 95 11.48 0.92 -4.50
CA GLU A 95 12.03 0.60 -3.17
C GLU A 95 11.26 -0.55 -2.49
N ALA A 96 10.40 -1.24 -3.24
CA ALA A 96 9.55 -2.30 -2.70
C ALA A 96 10.39 -3.54 -2.33
N SER A 97 10.38 -3.92 -1.05
CA SER A 97 11.07 -5.11 -0.59
C SER A 97 10.47 -6.39 -1.21
N PRO A 98 11.29 -7.36 -1.63
CA PRO A 98 10.81 -8.68 -2.09
C PRO A 98 9.84 -9.38 -1.11
N LYS A 99 9.96 -9.07 0.19
CA LYS A 99 9.09 -9.59 1.25
C LYS A 99 7.60 -9.29 1.04
N ILE A 100 7.26 -8.23 0.29
CA ILE A 100 5.87 -7.92 -0.04
C ILE A 100 5.22 -9.07 -0.81
N TRP A 101 5.96 -9.72 -1.71
CA TRP A 101 5.45 -10.85 -2.49
C TRP A 101 5.55 -12.18 -1.73
N GLU A 102 6.48 -12.29 -0.77
CA GLU A 102 6.57 -13.43 0.14
C GLU A 102 5.37 -13.50 1.10
N ASP A 103 4.86 -12.36 1.55
CA ASP A 103 3.69 -12.24 2.43
C ASP A 103 2.73 -11.13 1.96
N PHE A 104 2.08 -11.35 0.83
CA PHE A 104 1.17 -10.37 0.24
C PHE A 104 -0.11 -10.18 1.07
N ASP A 105 -0.53 -11.21 1.80
CA ASP A 105 -1.68 -11.12 2.71
C ASP A 105 -1.36 -10.25 3.93
N GLY A 106 -0.16 -10.39 4.53
CA GLY A 106 0.32 -9.51 5.58
C GLY A 106 0.49 -8.06 5.11
N PHE A 107 0.94 -7.86 3.87
CA PHE A 107 0.98 -6.53 3.25
C PHE A 107 -0.42 -5.90 3.12
N LYS A 108 -1.40 -6.63 2.57
CA LYS A 108 -2.80 -6.17 2.51
C LYS A 108 -3.39 -5.91 3.89
N ALA A 109 -3.09 -6.76 4.87
CA ALA A 109 -3.57 -6.57 6.25
C ALA A 109 -2.98 -5.28 6.87
N THR A 110 -1.72 -4.97 6.58
CA THR A 110 -1.09 -3.72 7.03
C THR A 110 -1.74 -2.51 6.36
N ALA A 111 -2.02 -2.58 5.06
CA ALA A 111 -2.74 -1.54 4.33
C ALA A 111 -4.17 -1.33 4.88
N ALA A 112 -4.89 -2.41 5.20
CA ALA A 112 -6.22 -2.34 5.82
C ALA A 112 -6.17 -1.70 7.21
N LYS A 113 -5.17 -2.03 8.04
CA LYS A 113 -4.97 -1.38 9.35
C LYS A 113 -4.76 0.13 9.21
N LEU A 114 -3.91 0.54 8.26
CA LEU A 114 -3.68 1.96 7.98
C LEU A 114 -4.98 2.67 7.57
N LYS A 115 -5.78 2.05 6.71
CA LYS A 115 -7.09 2.57 6.30
C LYS A 115 -8.00 2.79 7.50
N ASP A 116 -8.20 1.75 8.30
CA ASP A 116 -9.13 1.78 9.43
C ASP A 116 -8.68 2.77 10.51
N ALA A 117 -7.39 2.77 10.85
CA ALA A 117 -6.85 3.66 11.86
C ALA A 117 -6.86 5.13 11.41
N SER A 118 -6.58 5.41 10.13
CA SER A 118 -6.70 6.77 9.59
C SER A 118 -8.16 7.24 9.57
N ALA A 119 -9.11 6.37 9.22
CA ALA A 119 -10.54 6.70 9.31
C ALA A 119 -10.98 6.99 10.76
N LYS A 120 -10.48 6.21 11.73
CA LYS A 120 -10.69 6.44 13.17
C LYS A 120 -10.12 7.80 13.61
N ALA A 121 -8.90 8.14 13.19
CA ALA A 121 -8.27 9.42 13.49
C ALA A 121 -9.04 10.59 12.85
N ALA A 122 -9.56 10.41 11.63
CA ALA A 122 -10.42 11.41 10.98
C ALA A 122 -11.70 11.68 11.80
N ALA A 123 -12.35 10.63 12.30
CA ALA A 123 -13.54 10.76 13.14
C ALA A 123 -13.22 11.38 14.52
N ALA A 124 -12.06 11.06 15.08
CA ALA A 124 -11.59 11.60 16.36
C ALA A 124 -11.28 13.10 16.30
N ALA A 125 -10.91 13.63 15.13
CA ALA A 125 -10.66 15.06 14.95
C ALA A 125 -11.87 15.95 15.35
N ALA A 126 -13.10 15.48 15.11
CA ALA A 126 -14.32 16.18 15.53
C ALA A 126 -14.51 16.22 17.06
N GLN A 127 -13.80 15.38 17.80
CA GLN A 127 -13.84 15.28 19.25
C GLN A 127 -12.74 16.12 19.93
N GLY A 128 -11.91 16.81 19.13
CA GLY A 128 -10.86 17.70 19.61
C GLY A 128 -9.45 17.12 19.52
N GLU A 129 -8.48 17.95 19.90
CA GLU A 129 -7.05 17.70 19.74
C GLU A 129 -6.55 16.47 20.51
N GLU A 130 -7.04 16.26 21.74
CA GLU A 130 -6.64 15.13 22.57
C GLU A 130 -7.10 13.80 21.95
N ALA A 131 -8.37 13.72 21.53
CA ALA A 131 -8.93 12.54 20.88
C ALA A 131 -8.22 12.25 19.55
N PHE A 132 -7.96 13.28 18.74
CA PHE A 132 -7.16 13.15 17.52
C PHE A 132 -5.77 12.61 17.80
N THR A 133 -5.07 13.18 18.80
CA THR A 133 -3.71 12.77 19.16
C THR A 133 -3.64 11.32 19.61
N ALA A 134 -4.59 10.89 20.44
CA ALA A 134 -4.69 9.50 20.86
C ALA A 134 -4.91 8.56 19.66
N ALA A 135 -5.82 8.91 18.74
CA ALA A 135 -6.08 8.10 17.56
C ALA A 135 -4.93 8.10 16.55
N PHE A 136 -4.25 9.24 16.35
CA PHE A 136 -3.10 9.37 15.44
C PHE A 136 -1.87 8.60 15.92
N ASN A 137 -1.69 8.44 17.23
CA ASN A 137 -0.59 7.63 17.77
C ASN A 137 -0.90 6.12 17.76
N ASP A 138 -2.14 5.75 17.44
CA ASP A 138 -2.62 4.36 17.29
C ASP A 138 -2.70 3.94 15.80
N THR A 139 -2.34 4.84 14.87
CA THR A 139 -2.23 4.59 13.41
C THR A 139 -0.99 3.81 13.01
#